data_AF-A0A8H4UXM6-F1
#
_entry.id   AF-A0A8H4UXM6-F1
#
_cell.length_a   1.000
_cell.length_b   1.000
_cell.length_c   1.000
_cell.angle_alpha   90.00
_cell.angle_beta   90.00
_cell.angle_gamma   90.00
#
_symmetry.space_group_name_H-M   'P 1'
#
loop_
_entity.id
_entity.type
_entity.pdbx_description
1 polymer ?
#
loop_
_entity_poly.entity_id
_entity_poly.type
_entity_poly.pdbx_seq_one_letter_code
_entity_poly.pdbx_strand_id
1 'polypeptide(L)'
;MKDSDTGIRSSFNFMKQVELYDDVKPYSIDNEIKRWAGHVPRSNYQNSAVENVLVKDLRGREAEFTFEKNGFAIIEMESAMTYEDFDDPEKFSGIYLQEVAACLIQYFDARSVHIFNTV
;
A
#
# COMPACT_ATOMS: atom_id res chain seq x y z
N MET A 1 -10.41 -6.98 -32.50
CA MET A 1 -10.15 -7.93 -31.41
C MET A 1 -10.98 -7.43 -30.23
N LYS A 2 -11.89 -8.23 -29.67
CA LYS A 2 -12.81 -7.75 -28.63
C LYS A 2 -12.03 -7.63 -27.33
N ASP A 3 -11.75 -6.40 -26.90
CA ASP A 3 -11.34 -6.11 -25.53
C ASP A 3 -12.50 -6.50 -24.62
N SER A 4 -12.44 -7.72 -24.08
CA SER A 4 -13.28 -8.08 -22.95
C SER A 4 -12.76 -7.29 -21.76
N ASP A 5 -13.60 -6.44 -21.19
CA ASP A 5 -13.37 -5.77 -19.90
C ASP A 5 -13.16 -6.83 -18.82
N THR A 6 -11.91 -7.28 -18.64
CA THR A 6 -11.49 -8.36 -17.72
C THR A 6 -11.44 -7.83 -16.29
N GLY A 7 -12.53 -7.20 -15.85
CA GLY A 7 -12.70 -6.77 -14.47
C GLY A 7 -13.46 -7.82 -13.67
N ILE A 8 -13.02 -8.09 -12.45
CA ILE A 8 -13.81 -8.86 -11.49
C ILE A 8 -14.57 -7.89 -10.58
N ARG A 9 -15.76 -8.28 -10.12
CA ARG A 9 -16.52 -7.52 -9.12
C ARG A 9 -16.32 -8.15 -7.75
N SER A 10 -16.05 -7.32 -6.75
CA SER A 10 -15.90 -7.73 -5.35
C SER A 10 -16.57 -6.72 -4.44
N SER A 11 -16.62 -7.04 -3.15
CA SER A 11 -16.95 -6.10 -2.09
C SER A 11 -15.70 -5.71 -1.30
N PHE A 12 -15.66 -4.47 -0.83
CA PHE A 12 -14.58 -3.91 -0.03
C PHE A 12 -15.18 -3.23 1.19
N ASN A 13 -14.53 -3.35 2.35
CA ASN A 13 -14.92 -2.63 3.54
C ASN A 13 -14.16 -1.31 3.62
N PHE A 14 -14.90 -0.21 3.67
CA PHE A 14 -14.35 1.13 3.85
C PHE A 14 -14.81 1.70 5.18
N MET A 15 -13.98 2.56 5.78
CA MET A 15 -14.37 3.31 6.96
C MET A 15 -15.54 4.23 6.61
N LYS A 16 -16.66 4.06 7.31
CA LYS A 16 -17.86 4.88 7.15
C LYS A 16 -17.66 6.23 7.81
N GLN A 17 -17.97 7.31 7.12
CA GLN A 17 -18.08 8.64 7.73
C GLN A 17 -19.35 8.70 8.60
N VAL A 18 -19.17 8.92 9.90
CA VAL A 18 -20.26 9.01 10.89
C VAL A 18 -20.08 10.29 11.72
N GLU A 19 -21.18 10.83 12.25
CA GLU A 19 -21.19 12.09 13.02
C GLU A 19 -20.21 12.10 14.20
N LEU A 20 -19.96 10.93 14.81
CA LEU A 20 -18.95 10.78 15.88
C LEU A 20 -17.58 11.36 15.49
N TYR A 21 -17.22 11.32 14.21
CA TYR A 21 -15.90 11.76 13.75
C TYR A 21 -15.74 13.27 13.64
N ASP A 22 -16.83 14.02 13.75
CA ASP A 22 -16.79 15.48 13.79
C ASP A 22 -16.22 15.96 15.13
N ASP A 23 -16.47 15.20 16.20
CA ASP A 23 -16.00 15.50 17.55
C ASP A 23 -14.80 14.63 17.99
N VAL A 24 -14.70 13.39 17.48
CA VAL A 24 -13.73 12.40 17.96
C VAL A 24 -13.02 11.69 16.79
N LYS A 25 -11.70 11.79 16.73
CA LYS A 25 -10.92 11.12 15.69
C LYS A 25 -11.12 9.58 15.70
N PRO A 26 -11.20 8.94 14.52
CA PRO A 26 -11.13 7.50 14.40
C PRO A 26 -9.82 6.96 15.00
N TYR A 27 -9.88 5.82 15.69
CA TYR A 27 -8.72 5.17 16.28
C TYR A 27 -8.79 3.63 16.18
N SER A 28 -7.61 3.00 16.15
CA SER A 28 -7.39 1.55 16.36
C SER A 28 -6.32 1.36 17.43
N ILE A 29 -6.53 0.41 18.34
CA ILE A 29 -5.59 0.02 19.38
C ILE A 29 -5.15 -1.41 19.10
N ASP A 30 -3.95 -1.56 18.54
CA ASP A 30 -3.43 -2.86 18.12
C ASP A 30 -2.83 -3.66 19.29
N ASN A 31 -2.28 -2.97 20.29
CA ASN A 31 -1.74 -3.59 21.50
C ASN A 31 -2.75 -3.51 22.65
N GLU A 32 -3.13 -4.67 23.21
CA GLU A 32 -3.97 -4.71 24.40
C GLU A 32 -3.18 -4.14 25.59
N ILE A 33 -3.50 -2.90 25.97
CA ILE A 33 -3.03 -2.33 27.21
C ILE A 33 -3.79 -3.03 28.33
N LYS A 34 -3.19 -4.08 28.94
CA LYS A 34 -3.82 -4.94 29.95
C LYS A 34 -4.55 -4.18 31.06
N ARG A 35 -4.05 -3.01 31.47
CA ARG A 35 -4.69 -2.15 32.48
C ARG A 35 -6.02 -1.52 32.05
N TRP A 36 -6.32 -1.50 30.75
CA TRP A 36 -7.53 -0.93 30.13
C TRP A 36 -8.35 -2.00 29.39
N ALA A 37 -7.94 -3.27 29.47
CA ALA A 37 -8.66 -4.38 28.89
C ALA A 37 -10.11 -4.37 29.39
N GLY A 38 -11.07 -4.40 28.47
CA GLY A 38 -12.50 -4.36 28.75
C GLY A 38 -13.09 -2.97 29.11
N HIS A 39 -12.26 -1.94 29.28
CA HIS A 39 -12.72 -0.59 29.68
C HIS A 39 -12.73 0.40 28.52
N VAL A 40 -11.92 0.17 27.48
CA VAL A 40 -11.84 1.03 26.30
C VAL A 40 -12.05 0.14 25.06
N PRO A 41 -12.99 0.49 24.16
CA PRO A 41 -13.13 -0.22 22.88
C PRO A 41 -11.83 -0.19 22.10
N ARG A 42 -11.49 -1.29 21.42
CA ARG A 42 -10.25 -1.39 20.61
C ARG A 42 -10.24 -0.43 19.42
N SER A 43 -11.41 -0.03 18.95
CA SER A 43 -11.57 1.00 17.93
C SER A 43 -12.91 1.71 18.14
N ASN A 44 -13.02 2.92 17.61
CA ASN A 44 -14.31 3.60 17.40
C ASN A 44 -14.70 3.68 15.92
N TYR A 45 -13.86 3.17 15.01
CA TYR A 45 -14.18 3.23 13.58
C TYR A 45 -15.26 2.21 13.21
N GLN A 46 -16.20 2.66 12.38
CA GLN A 46 -17.23 1.82 11.77
C GLN A 46 -16.86 1.57 10.31
N ASN A 47 -17.05 0.33 9.86
CA ASN A 47 -16.85 -0.04 8.46
C ASN A 47 -18.19 -0.29 7.77
N SER A 48 -18.25 0.00 6.48
CA SER A 48 -19.34 -0.37 5.59
C SER A 48 -18.82 -1.11 4.37
N ALA A 49 -19.46 -2.21 4.02
CA ALA A 49 -19.20 -2.90 2.78
C ALA A 49 -19.73 -2.07 1.60
N VAL A 50 -18.86 -1.81 0.64
CA VAL A 50 -19.21 -1.28 -0.67
C VAL A 50 -19.20 -2.46 -1.64
N GLU A 51 -20.39 -2.78 -2.14
CA GLU A 51 -20.61 -3.89 -3.05
C GLU A 51 -20.29 -3.51 -4.50
N ASN A 52 -20.05 -4.53 -5.34
CA ASN A 52 -19.88 -4.37 -6.79
C ASN A 52 -18.71 -3.48 -7.22
N VAL A 53 -17.65 -3.36 -6.42
CA VAL A 53 -16.42 -2.65 -6.78
C VAL A 53 -15.75 -3.39 -7.92
N LEU A 54 -15.47 -2.66 -9.01
CA LEU A 54 -14.79 -3.19 -10.18
C LEU A 54 -13.27 -3.20 -9.96
N VAL A 55 -12.68 -4.38 -9.92
CA VAL A 55 -11.24 -4.60 -9.85
C VAL A 55 -10.74 -4.91 -11.25
N LYS A 56 -9.80 -4.12 -11.77
CA LYS A 56 -9.25 -4.26 -13.12
C LYS A 56 -7.82 -4.78 -13.07
N ASP A 57 -7.49 -5.62 -14.04
CA ASP A 57 -6.10 -5.99 -14.30
C ASP A 57 -5.32 -4.76 -14.80
N LEU A 58 -4.13 -4.58 -14.23
CA LEU A 58 -3.20 -3.50 -14.56
C LEU A 58 -2.12 -3.95 -15.55
N ARG A 59 -1.97 -5.27 -15.79
CA ARG A 59 -0.91 -5.83 -16.63
C ARG A 59 -1.08 -5.43 -18.09
N GLY A 60 0.01 -5.02 -18.73
CA GLY A 60 0.02 -4.48 -20.10
C GLY A 60 -0.52 -3.05 -20.22
N ARG A 61 -0.84 -2.40 -19.09
CA ARG A 61 -1.38 -1.04 -18.99
C ARG A 61 -0.59 -0.20 -17.99
N GLU A 62 0.60 -0.63 -17.61
CA GLU A 62 1.44 -0.05 -16.57
C GLU A 62 1.69 1.44 -16.85
N ALA A 63 1.98 1.78 -18.11
CA ALA A 63 2.22 3.15 -18.56
C ALA A 63 1.01 4.10 -18.45
N GLU A 64 -0.21 3.59 -18.23
CA GLU A 64 -1.40 4.42 -18.04
C GLU A 64 -1.52 5.02 -16.63
N PHE A 65 -0.74 4.51 -15.67
CA PHE A 65 -0.80 4.85 -14.26
C PHE A 65 0.44 5.65 -13.84
N THR A 66 0.22 6.90 -13.46
CA THR A 66 1.27 7.82 -12.99
C THR A 66 0.93 8.30 -11.59
N PHE A 67 1.96 8.54 -10.75
CA PHE A 67 1.75 8.90 -9.36
C PHE A 67 0.91 10.17 -9.20
N GLU A 68 1.11 11.19 -10.02
CA GLU A 68 0.42 12.48 -9.93
C GLU A 68 -1.08 12.37 -10.20
N LYS A 69 -1.46 11.50 -11.15
CA LYS A 69 -2.84 11.29 -11.58
C LYS A 69 -3.58 10.30 -10.68
N ASN A 70 -2.88 9.26 -10.24
CA ASN A 70 -3.50 8.08 -9.65
C ASN A 70 -3.19 7.91 -8.15
N GLY A 71 -2.20 8.64 -7.62
CA GLY A 71 -1.63 8.41 -6.29
C GLY A 71 -0.75 7.15 -6.22
N PHE A 72 -0.53 6.47 -7.34
CA PHE A 72 0.35 5.31 -7.48
C PHE A 72 0.90 5.22 -8.91
N ALA A 73 2.00 4.51 -9.07
CA ALA A 73 2.59 4.20 -10.37
C ALA A 73 3.17 2.78 -10.36
N ILE A 74 3.40 2.24 -11.55
CA ILE A 74 4.08 0.96 -11.74
C ILE A 74 5.38 1.26 -12.46
N ILE A 75 6.50 0.98 -11.81
CA ILE A 75 7.84 1.29 -12.31
C ILE A 75 8.55 -0.04 -12.49
N GLU A 76 8.98 -0.31 -13.73
CA GLU A 76 9.84 -1.44 -14.00
C GLU A 76 11.25 -1.14 -13.47
N MET A 77 11.79 -2.07 -12.70
CA MET A 77 13.13 -1.99 -12.14
C MET A 77 13.80 -3.34 -12.33
N GLU A 78 14.98 -3.32 -12.94
CA GLU A 78 15.86 -4.48 -12.96
C GLU A 78 16.67 -4.50 -11.66
N SER A 79 16.84 -5.69 -11.10
CA SER A 79 17.67 -5.90 -9.92
C SER A 79 18.79 -6.89 -10.25
N ALA A 80 19.97 -6.66 -9.67
CA ALA A 80 21.06 -7.62 -9.71
C ALA A 80 20.82 -8.84 -8.81
N MET A 81 19.78 -8.83 -7.95
CA MET A 81 19.44 -9.94 -7.07
C MET A 81 18.71 -11.06 -7.81
N THR A 82 19.06 -12.30 -7.50
CA THR A 82 18.23 -13.47 -7.86
C THR A 82 17.12 -13.66 -6.82
N TYR A 83 16.17 -14.54 -7.11
CA TYR A 83 15.07 -14.82 -6.19
C TYR A 83 15.56 -15.34 -4.83
N GLU A 84 16.60 -16.17 -4.84
CA GLU A 84 17.20 -16.76 -3.63
C GLU A 84 17.95 -15.73 -2.78
N ASP A 85 18.39 -14.61 -3.36
CA ASP A 85 19.11 -13.56 -2.63
C ASP A 85 18.20 -12.79 -1.67
N PHE A 86 16.88 -12.82 -1.85
CA PHE A 86 15.93 -12.08 -0.98
C PHE A 86 15.87 -12.61 0.46
N ASP A 87 16.34 -13.83 0.68
CA ASP A 87 16.48 -14.40 2.03
C ASP A 87 17.80 -13.99 2.73
N ASP A 88 18.69 -13.29 2.02
CA ASP A 88 19.94 -12.74 2.56
C ASP A 88 19.75 -11.25 2.93
N PRO A 89 19.65 -10.90 4.23
CA PRO A 89 19.38 -9.53 4.66
C PRO A 89 20.47 -8.53 4.26
N GLU A 90 21.72 -8.99 4.13
CA GLU A 90 22.84 -8.14 3.73
C GLU A 90 22.73 -7.78 2.25
N LYS A 91 22.42 -8.75 1.39
CA LYS A 91 22.17 -8.49 -0.04
C LYS A 91 20.93 -7.65 -0.25
N PHE A 92 19.83 -7.97 0.43
CA PHE A 92 18.59 -7.21 0.33
C PHE A 92 18.82 -5.74 0.65
N SER A 93 19.49 -5.44 1.77
CA SER A 93 19.74 -4.07 2.20
C SER A 93 20.84 -3.38 1.40
N GLY A 94 21.90 -4.12 1.02
CA GLY A 94 23.07 -3.59 0.34
C GLY A 94 22.92 -3.43 -1.17
N ILE A 95 22.01 -4.18 -1.80
CA ILE A 95 21.79 -4.19 -3.25
C ILE A 95 20.37 -3.69 -3.55
N TYR A 96 19.34 -4.47 -3.25
CA TYR A 96 17.98 -4.17 -3.69
C TYR A 96 17.44 -2.86 -3.14
N LEU A 97 17.63 -2.57 -1.84
CA LEU A 97 17.19 -1.28 -1.30
C LEU A 97 17.93 -0.08 -1.94
N GLN A 98 19.18 -0.26 -2.36
CA GLN A 98 19.92 0.78 -3.07
C GLN A 98 19.38 0.98 -4.49
N GLU A 99 19.06 -0.12 -5.19
CA GLU A 99 18.43 -0.10 -6.52
C GLU A 99 17.05 0.56 -6.46
N VAL A 100 16.23 0.22 -5.46
CA VAL A 100 14.93 0.85 -5.22
C VAL A 100 15.10 2.35 -4.96
N ALA A 101 16.06 2.75 -4.10
CA ALA A 101 16.31 4.15 -3.83
C ALA A 101 16.72 4.92 -5.08
N ALA A 102 17.60 4.36 -5.92
CA ALA A 102 18.01 4.95 -7.19
C ALA A 102 16.85 5.08 -8.17
N CYS A 103 16.02 4.03 -8.29
CA CYS A 103 14.81 4.03 -9.12
C CYS A 103 13.83 5.14 -8.69
N LEU A 104 13.60 5.29 -7.38
CA LEU A 104 12.73 6.33 -6.84
C LEU A 104 13.31 7.74 -7.03
N ILE A 105 14.63 7.93 -6.87
CA ILE A 105 15.30 9.19 -7.17
C ILE A 105 15.06 9.58 -8.63
N GLN A 106 15.26 8.65 -9.56
CA GLN A 106 15.06 8.90 -10.98
C GLN A 106 13.60 9.17 -11.33
N TYR A 107 12.66 8.39 -10.79
CA TYR A 107 11.24 8.53 -11.10
C TYR A 107 10.66 9.87 -10.61
N PHE A 108 11.02 10.29 -9.40
CA PHE A 108 10.48 11.50 -8.77
C PHE A 108 11.33 12.76 -8.99
N ASP A 109 12.47 12.66 -9.66
CA ASP A 109 13.52 13.70 -9.64
C ASP A 109 13.84 14.14 -8.19
N ALA A 110 13.87 13.16 -7.28
CA ALA A 110 13.97 13.43 -5.85
C ALA A 110 15.42 13.74 -5.46
N ARG A 111 15.61 14.72 -4.57
CA ARG A 111 16.93 15.05 -4.04
C ARG A 111 17.55 13.92 -3.22
N SER A 112 16.73 13.15 -2.50
CA SER A 112 17.16 12.06 -1.63
C SER A 112 16.00 11.13 -1.29
N VAL A 113 16.29 9.84 -1.14
CA VAL A 113 15.36 8.82 -0.69
C VAL A 113 15.90 8.15 0.57
N HIS A 114 15.05 7.97 1.57
CA HIS A 114 15.38 7.30 2.82
C HIS A 114 14.44 6.11 3.01
N ILE A 115 15.02 4.90 3.07
CA ILE A 115 14.27 3.66 3.30
C ILE A 115 14.49 3.22 4.73
N PHE A 116 13.41 3.06 5.49
CA PHE A 116 13.43 2.54 6.84
C PHE A 116 13.11 1.05 6.80
N ASN A 117 14.14 0.21 6.93
CA ASN A 117 13.98 -1.23 7.11
C ASN A 117 14.13 -1.56 8.59
N THR A 118 13.02 -1.83 9.27
CA THR A 118 13.03 -2.39 10.63
C THR A 118 12.95 -3.90 10.50
N VAL A 119 14.12 -4.55 10.50
CA VAL A 119 14.23 -5.99 10.74
C VAL A 119 14.01 -6.25 12.23
#